data_AF-A0A074MXR6-F1
#
_entry.id   AF-A0A074MXR6-F1
#
_cell.length_a   1.000
_cell.length_b   1.000
_cell.length_c   1.000
_cell.angle_alpha   90.00
_cell.angle_beta   90.00
_cell.angle_gamma   90.00
#
_symmetry.space_group_name_H-M   'P 1'
#
loop_
_entity.id
_entity.type
_entity.pdbx_description
1 polymer ?
#
loop_
_entity_poly.entity_id
_entity_poly.type
_entity_poly.pdbx_seq_one_letter_code
_entity_poly.pdbx_strand_id
1 'polypeptide(L)'
;MREAILTIYPWLVSGHVIFMTFWLAGLFMLPRQCIYMLDAAPGSAEEAQWARRMGLLRKIILTPSLIVVWVLGLTQAWAMGYFTEGWIHIKITLVLLLTGYHGWLVAKTKKMARGERPLTESRLRMIGEIPGVLLVLIVVTVYVVRSVLA
;
A
#
# COMPACT_ATOMS: atom_id res chain seq x y z
N MET A 1 11.30 -31.18 4.37
CA MET A 1 11.22 -29.83 3.79
C MET A 1 9.80 -29.46 3.34
N ARG A 2 9.12 -30.28 2.53
CA ARG A 2 7.73 -30.05 2.08
C ARG A 2 6.71 -29.92 3.23
N GLU A 3 6.78 -30.78 4.24
CA GLU A 3 5.88 -30.71 5.41
C GLU A 3 6.04 -29.41 6.21
N ALA A 4 7.28 -28.97 6.43
CA ALA A 4 7.56 -27.70 7.11
C ALA A 4 6.96 -26.49 6.36
N ILE A 5 7.04 -26.50 5.02
CA ILE A 5 6.43 -25.45 4.19
C ILE A 5 4.91 -25.45 4.36
N LEU A 6 4.26 -26.61 4.33
CA LEU A 6 2.80 -26.71 4.48
C LEU A 6 2.32 -26.23 5.85
N THR A 7 3.07 -26.48 6.91
CA THR A 7 2.76 -25.99 8.26
C THR A 7 2.89 -24.47 8.39
N ILE A 8 3.89 -23.87 7.72
CA ILE A 8 4.18 -22.43 7.81
C ILE A 8 3.33 -21.62 6.82
N TYR A 9 2.92 -22.21 5.70
CA TYR A 9 2.23 -21.50 4.63
C TYR A 9 0.96 -20.73 5.06
N PRO A 10 0.05 -21.30 5.90
CA PRO A 10 -1.11 -20.55 6.40
C PRO A 10 -0.72 -19.30 7.19
N TRP A 11 0.39 -19.34 7.93
CA TRP A 11 0.93 -18.19 8.65
C TRP A 11 1.49 -17.12 7.71
N LEU A 12 2.18 -17.54 6.64
CA LEU A 12 2.63 -16.60 5.59
C LEU A 12 1.46 -15.91 4.92
N VAL A 13 0.41 -16.66 4.57
CA VAL A 13 -0.82 -16.11 3.97
C VAL A 13 -1.50 -15.13 4.93
N SER A 14 -1.69 -15.52 6.18
CA SER A 14 -2.35 -14.69 7.19
C SER A 14 -1.58 -13.40 7.45
N GLY A 15 -0.26 -13.51 7.65
CA GLY A 15 0.61 -12.35 7.80
C GLY A 15 0.56 -11.41 6.60
N HIS A 16 0.62 -11.96 5.38
CA HIS A 16 0.56 -11.15 4.16
C HIS A 16 -0.74 -10.36 4.07
N VAL A 17 -1.89 -10.99 4.37
CA VAL A 17 -3.21 -10.32 4.36
C VAL A 17 -3.29 -9.23 5.44
N ILE A 18 -2.81 -9.51 6.66
CA ILE A 18 -2.82 -8.54 7.77
C ILE A 18 -2.02 -7.28 7.39
N PHE A 19 -0.76 -7.45 6.96
CA PHE A 19 0.08 -6.30 6.62
C PHE A 19 -0.36 -5.61 5.33
N MET A 20 -0.95 -6.34 4.38
CA MET A 20 -1.58 -5.74 3.21
C MET A 20 -2.75 -4.84 3.62
N THR A 21 -3.56 -5.27 4.59
CA THR A 21 -4.65 -4.47 5.15
C THR A 21 -4.13 -3.20 5.80
N PHE A 22 -3.10 -3.30 6.64
CA PHE A 22 -2.47 -2.11 7.26
C PHE A 22 -1.90 -1.15 6.22
N TRP A 23 -1.26 -1.69 5.18
CA TRP A 23 -0.71 -0.87 4.12
C TRP A 23 -1.80 -0.12 3.34
N LEU A 24 -2.88 -0.80 2.95
CA LEU A 24 -4.00 -0.17 2.25
C LEU A 24 -4.75 0.83 3.11
N ALA A 25 -5.05 0.50 4.36
CA ALA A 25 -5.65 1.43 5.31
C ALA A 25 -4.81 2.71 5.42
N GLY A 26 -3.49 2.58 5.53
CA GLY A 26 -2.57 3.72 5.55
C GLY A 26 -2.63 4.56 4.26
N LEU A 27 -2.68 3.91 3.08
CA LEU A 27 -2.81 4.61 1.79
C LEU A 27 -4.14 5.33 1.61
N PHE A 28 -5.23 4.83 2.20
CA PHE A 28 -6.50 5.53 2.25
C PHE A 28 -6.46 6.72 3.24
N MET A 29 -5.84 6.55 4.40
CA MET A 29 -5.78 7.61 5.41
C MET A 29 -4.92 8.81 4.98
N LEU A 30 -3.82 8.56 4.26
CA LEU A 30 -2.82 9.59 3.97
C LEU A 30 -3.36 10.77 3.12
N PRO A 31 -4.12 10.58 2.03
CA PRO A 31 -4.74 11.69 1.29
C PRO A 31 -5.75 12.47 2.12
N ARG A 32 -6.52 11.80 2.99
CA ARG A 32 -7.48 12.46 3.90
C ARG A 32 -6.77 13.37 4.90
N GLN A 33 -5.65 12.91 5.47
CA GLN A 33 -4.79 13.77 6.31
C GLN A 33 -4.22 14.97 5.54
N CYS A 34 -3.90 14.80 4.24
CA CYS A 34 -3.47 15.92 3.41
C CYS A 34 -4.58 16.95 3.23
N ILE A 35 -5.83 16.51 3.04
CA ILE A 35 -6.99 17.41 2.92
C ILE A 35 -7.16 18.21 4.21
N TYR A 36 -7.15 17.57 5.38
CA TYR A 36 -7.23 18.30 6.65
C TYR A 36 -6.09 19.31 6.85
N MET A 37 -4.90 19.02 6.33
CA MET A 37 -3.79 19.96 6.37
C MET A 37 -4.00 21.16 5.43
N LEU A 38 -4.79 21.05 4.35
CA LEU A 38 -5.04 22.17 3.43
C LEU A 38 -5.88 23.27 4.08
N ASP A 39 -6.77 22.91 5.00
CA ASP A 39 -7.61 23.86 5.74
C ASP A 39 -6.83 24.61 6.82
N ALA A 40 -5.69 24.07 7.26
CA ALA A 40 -4.83 24.67 8.26
C ALA A 40 -4.07 25.89 7.72
N ALA A 41 -4.07 26.99 8.47
CA ALA A 41 -3.32 28.19 8.11
C ALA A 41 -1.80 27.91 7.99
N PRO A 42 -1.10 28.48 7.00
CA PRO A 42 0.35 28.30 6.86
C PRO A 42 1.11 28.75 8.12
N GLY A 43 2.04 27.93 8.60
CA GLY A 43 2.83 28.15 9.80
C GLY A 43 2.09 27.90 11.12
N SER A 44 0.82 27.46 11.08
CA SER A 44 0.03 27.22 12.29
C SER A 44 0.46 25.95 13.03
N ALA A 45 0.10 25.87 14.32
CA ALA A 45 0.27 24.66 15.12
C ALA A 45 -0.51 23.47 14.54
N GLU A 46 -1.64 23.73 13.88
CA GLU A 46 -2.45 22.71 13.22
C GLU A 46 -1.73 22.12 11.99
N GLU A 47 -1.13 22.96 11.14
CA GLU A 47 -0.33 22.52 10.01
C GLU A 47 0.82 21.59 10.49
N ALA A 48 1.53 22.00 11.54
CA ALA A 48 2.59 21.22 12.15
C ALA A 48 2.09 19.87 12.73
N GLN A 49 0.90 19.86 13.33
CA GLN A 49 0.27 18.65 13.86
C GLN A 49 -0.02 17.65 12.74
N TRP A 50 -0.62 18.09 11.64
CA TRP A 50 -0.89 17.23 10.49
C TRP A 50 0.39 16.73 9.81
N ALA A 51 1.40 17.59 9.66
CA ALA A 51 2.71 17.20 9.16
C ALA A 51 3.35 16.08 10.02
N ARG A 52 3.26 16.19 11.35
CA ARG A 52 3.72 15.15 12.29
C ARG A 52 2.92 13.85 12.14
N ARG A 53 1.59 13.92 12.10
CA ARG A 53 0.71 12.73 11.97
C ARG A 53 0.97 11.97 10.68
N MET A 54 1.06 12.66 9.55
CA MET A 54 1.45 12.05 8.28
C MET A 54 2.85 11.42 8.38
N GLY A 55 3.80 12.09 9.05
CA GLY A 55 5.13 11.55 9.32
C GLY A 55 5.11 10.24 10.09
N LEU A 56 4.33 10.16 11.17
CA LEU A 56 4.17 8.94 11.98
C LEU A 56 3.49 7.84 11.17
N LEU A 57 2.39 8.14 10.48
CA LEU A 57 1.65 7.20 9.66
C LEU A 57 2.57 6.54 8.60
N ARG A 58 3.42 7.34 7.93
CA ARG A 58 4.41 6.85 6.97
C ARG A 58 5.45 5.94 7.62
N LYS A 59 6.09 6.41 8.71
CA LYS A 59 7.24 5.74 9.33
C LYS A 59 6.86 4.48 10.10
N ILE A 60 5.70 4.47 10.76
CA ILE A 60 5.30 3.40 11.68
C ILE A 60 4.41 2.37 10.99
N ILE A 61 3.52 2.79 10.08
CA ILE A 61 2.52 1.90 9.49
C ILE A 61 2.82 1.62 8.01
N LEU A 62 2.82 2.64 7.14
CA LEU A 62 2.87 2.40 5.69
C LEU A 62 4.16 1.72 5.24
N THR A 63 5.32 2.31 5.53
CA THR A 63 6.60 1.81 5.01
C THR A 63 6.95 0.43 5.59
N PRO A 64 6.80 0.17 6.90
CA PRO A 64 7.01 -1.18 7.44
C PRO A 64 6.04 -2.20 6.85
N SER A 65 4.76 -1.87 6.71
CA SER A 65 3.76 -2.80 6.16
C SER A 65 4.04 -3.14 4.70
N LEU A 66 4.45 -2.16 3.87
CA LEU A 66 4.89 -2.38 2.50
C LEU A 66 6.03 -3.40 2.43
N ILE A 67 7.06 -3.25 3.27
CA ILE A 67 8.22 -4.15 3.30
C ILE A 67 7.77 -5.58 3.65
N VAL A 68 6.95 -5.72 4.69
CA VAL A 68 6.47 -7.03 5.14
C VAL A 68 5.59 -7.70 4.06
N VAL A 69 4.72 -6.94 3.39
CA VAL A 69 3.89 -7.45 2.28
C VAL A 69 4.75 -8.02 1.16
N TRP A 70 5.79 -7.30 0.74
CA TRP A 70 6.71 -7.76 -0.30
C TRP A 70 7.48 -9.03 0.13
N VAL A 71 8.03 -9.03 1.34
CA VAL A 71 8.78 -10.19 1.87
C VAL A 71 7.88 -11.43 1.93
N LEU A 72 6.69 -11.31 2.54
CA LEU A 72 5.78 -12.44 2.67
C LEU A 72 5.25 -12.88 1.30
N GLY A 73 4.87 -11.95 0.42
CA GLY A 73 4.33 -12.26 -0.89
C GLY A 73 5.32 -12.98 -1.80
N LEU A 74 6.58 -12.52 -1.85
CA LEU A 74 7.65 -13.18 -2.60
C LEU A 74 8.01 -14.54 -2.00
N THR A 75 8.03 -14.66 -0.68
CA THR A 75 8.27 -15.94 0.00
C THR A 75 7.19 -16.96 -0.34
N GLN A 76 5.92 -16.56 -0.37
CA GLN A 76 4.81 -17.42 -0.76
C GLN A 76 4.89 -17.85 -2.24
N ALA A 77 5.22 -16.92 -3.14
CA ALA A 77 5.37 -17.21 -4.57
C ALA A 77 6.51 -18.19 -4.82
N TRP A 78 7.63 -18.05 -4.11
CA TRP A 78 8.74 -18.98 -4.19
C TRP A 78 8.39 -20.35 -3.59
N ALA A 79 7.81 -20.39 -2.39
CA ALA A 79 7.51 -21.62 -1.68
C ALA A 79 6.52 -22.54 -2.43
N MET A 80 5.61 -21.95 -3.20
CA MET A 80 4.60 -22.68 -3.98
C MET A 80 4.95 -22.82 -5.47
N GLY A 81 6.07 -22.26 -5.93
CA GLY A 81 6.46 -22.31 -7.34
C GLY A 81 5.62 -21.43 -8.26
N TYR A 82 4.89 -20.43 -7.74
CA TYR A 82 3.97 -19.60 -8.53
C TYR A 82 4.64 -18.76 -9.60
N PHE A 83 5.97 -18.59 -9.59
CA PHE A 83 6.71 -17.83 -10.60
C PHE A 83 6.62 -18.36 -12.03
N THR A 84 6.15 -19.60 -12.22
CA THR A 84 5.88 -20.15 -13.55
C THR A 84 4.44 -19.92 -14.02
N GLU A 85 3.56 -19.39 -13.16
CA GLU A 85 2.13 -19.20 -13.43
C GLU A 85 1.86 -17.77 -13.93
N GLY A 86 1.09 -17.61 -15.02
CA GLY A 86 0.91 -16.31 -15.68
C GLY A 86 0.27 -15.25 -14.78
N TRP A 87 -0.67 -15.63 -13.92
CA TRP A 87 -1.38 -14.71 -13.03
C TRP A 87 -0.46 -14.02 -12.00
N ILE A 88 0.67 -14.66 -11.61
CA ILE A 88 1.57 -14.04 -10.62
C ILE A 88 2.25 -12.81 -11.21
N HIS A 89 2.59 -12.84 -12.51
CA HIS A 89 3.23 -11.70 -13.18
C HIS A 89 2.27 -10.52 -13.27
N ILE A 90 0.99 -10.78 -13.54
CA ILE A 90 -0.07 -9.77 -13.51
C ILE A 90 -0.18 -9.19 -12.10
N LYS A 91 -0.27 -10.04 -11.07
CA LYS A 91 -0.36 -9.61 -9.67
C LYS A 91 0.84 -8.76 -9.26
N ILE A 92 2.07 -9.21 -9.53
CA ILE A 92 3.29 -8.48 -9.20
C ILE A 92 3.31 -7.12 -9.91
N THR A 93 2.92 -7.05 -11.17
CA THR A 93 2.82 -5.79 -11.91
C THR A 93 1.85 -4.81 -11.23
N LEU A 94 0.67 -5.26 -10.83
CA LEU A 94 -0.29 -4.43 -10.10
C LEU A 94 0.24 -3.97 -8.73
N VAL A 95 0.94 -4.84 -8.00
CA VAL A 95 1.55 -4.50 -6.71
C VAL A 95 2.71 -3.52 -6.88
N LEU A 96 3.48 -3.61 -7.98
CA LEU A 96 4.50 -2.63 -8.34
C LEU A 96 3.88 -1.25 -8.62
N LEU A 97 2.76 -1.19 -9.35
CA LEU A 97 2.02 0.05 -9.57
C LEU A 97 1.53 0.66 -8.24
N LEU A 98 0.99 -0.15 -7.34
CA LEU A 98 0.57 0.29 -6.01
C LEU A 98 1.76 0.77 -5.15
N THR A 99 2.92 0.12 -5.28
CA THR A 99 4.17 0.52 -4.62
C THR A 99 4.69 1.85 -5.18
N GLY A 100 4.61 2.06 -6.50
CA GLY A 100 4.91 3.33 -7.14
C GLY A 100 4.00 4.45 -6.65
N TYR A 101 2.69 4.17 -6.55
CA TYR A 101 1.71 5.09 -5.97
C TYR A 101 2.05 5.46 -4.52
N HIS A 102 2.37 4.47 -3.67
CA HIS A 102 2.86 4.71 -2.31
C HIS A 102 4.02 5.70 -2.31
N GLY A 103 5.08 5.40 -3.08
CA GLY A 103 6.29 6.23 -3.13
C GLY A 103 5.99 7.67 -3.56
N TRP A 104 5.19 7.82 -4.61
CA TRP A 104 4.75 9.13 -5.10
C TRP A 104 3.95 9.92 -4.05
N LEU A 105 2.98 9.28 -3.39
CA LEU A 105 2.15 9.93 -2.37
C LEU A 105 2.99 10.31 -1.12
N VAL A 106 3.91 9.44 -0.71
CA VAL A 106 4.89 9.74 0.36
C VAL A 106 5.74 10.96 -0.01
N ALA A 107 6.19 11.08 -1.25
CA ALA A 107 6.96 12.25 -1.70
C ALA A 107 6.12 13.55 -1.64
N LYS A 108 4.86 13.51 -2.06
CA LYS A 108 3.93 14.67 -1.99
C LYS A 108 3.65 15.08 -0.55
N THR A 109 3.41 14.12 0.34
CA THR A 109 3.16 14.42 1.76
C THR A 109 4.41 14.92 2.50
N LYS A 110 5.62 14.57 2.04
CA LYS A 110 6.87 15.18 2.52
C LYS A 110 7.04 16.62 2.05
N LYS A 111 6.61 16.96 0.81
CA LYS A 111 6.53 18.34 0.33
C LYS A 111 5.55 19.16 1.16
N MET A 112 4.36 18.61 1.42
CA MET A 112 3.37 19.25 2.29
C MET A 112 3.89 19.53 3.68
N ALA A 113 4.59 18.58 4.30
CA ALA A 113 5.22 18.80 5.61
C ALA A 113 6.28 19.92 5.65
N ARG A 114 6.72 20.45 4.50
CA ARG A 114 7.62 21.61 4.38
C ARG A 114 6.87 22.91 4.02
N GLY A 115 5.54 22.90 4.05
CA GLY A 115 4.69 24.04 3.70
C GLY A 115 4.33 24.13 2.20
N GLU A 116 4.85 23.25 1.34
CA GLU A 116 4.47 23.25 -0.09
C GLU A 116 3.04 22.69 -0.25
N ARG A 117 2.21 23.24 -1.15
CA ARG A 117 0.85 22.73 -1.43
C ARG A 117 0.72 22.21 -2.87
N PRO A 118 1.35 21.06 -3.21
CA PRO A 118 1.46 20.59 -4.60
C PRO A 118 0.18 19.97 -5.17
N LEU A 119 -0.85 19.75 -4.35
CA LEU A 119 -2.09 19.08 -4.72
C LEU A 119 -3.29 19.86 -4.18
N THR A 120 -4.33 19.98 -4.99
CA THR A 120 -5.63 20.53 -4.59
C THR A 120 -6.47 19.47 -3.88
N GLU A 121 -7.48 19.89 -3.13
CA GLU A 121 -8.39 18.98 -2.42
C GLU A 121 -9.08 17.99 -3.38
N SER A 122 -9.64 18.48 -4.49
CA SER A 122 -10.28 17.62 -5.50
C SER A 122 -9.33 16.54 -6.02
N ARG A 123 -8.05 16.89 -6.28
CA ARG A 123 -7.03 15.91 -6.68
C ARG A 123 -6.75 14.91 -5.56
N LEU A 124 -6.65 15.34 -4.30
CA LEU A 124 -6.44 14.45 -3.15
C LEU A 124 -7.58 13.44 -2.96
N ARG A 125 -8.83 13.86 -3.17
CA ARG A 125 -10.00 12.96 -3.13
C ARG A 125 -9.92 11.91 -4.24
N MET A 126 -9.66 12.34 -5.48
CA MET A 126 -9.56 11.45 -6.64
C MET A 126 -8.44 10.41 -6.49
N ILE A 127 -7.23 10.83 -6.12
CA ILE A 127 -6.11 9.90 -5.93
C ILE A 127 -6.34 8.97 -4.72
N GLY A 128 -7.14 9.41 -3.74
CA GLY A 128 -7.50 8.60 -2.58
C GLY A 128 -8.23 7.31 -2.92
N GLU A 129 -8.83 7.23 -4.11
CA GLU A 129 -9.53 6.03 -4.60
C GLU A 129 -8.61 5.04 -5.34
N ILE A 130 -7.41 5.47 -5.78
CA ILE A 130 -6.46 4.62 -6.52
C ILE A 130 -6.12 3.32 -5.78
N PRO A 131 -5.83 3.32 -4.46
CA PRO A 131 -5.60 2.08 -3.71
C PRO A 131 -6.77 1.10 -3.77
N GLY A 132 -8.01 1.60 -3.79
CA GLY A 132 -9.22 0.78 -3.88
C GLY A 132 -9.37 0.10 -5.23
N VAL A 133 -9.16 0.87 -6.32
CA VAL A 133 -9.17 0.31 -7.68
C VAL A 133 -8.10 -0.76 -7.84
N LEU A 134 -6.86 -0.49 -7.39
CA LEU A 134 -5.78 -1.48 -7.46
C LEU A 134 -6.04 -2.71 -6.59
N LEU A 135 -6.62 -2.54 -5.40
CA LEU A 135 -7.04 -3.67 -4.55
C LEU A 135 -8.03 -4.58 -5.29
N VAL A 136 -9.06 -4.02 -5.93
CA VAL A 136 -10.04 -4.80 -6.69
C VAL A 136 -9.35 -5.62 -7.78
N LEU A 137 -8.48 -4.99 -8.57
CA LEU A 137 -7.75 -5.68 -9.64
C LEU A 137 -6.83 -6.79 -9.09
N ILE A 138 -6.14 -6.54 -7.99
CA ILE A 138 -5.25 -7.53 -7.33
C ILE A 138 -6.07 -8.72 -6.82
N VAL A 139 -7.20 -8.48 -6.15
CA VAL A 139 -8.07 -9.52 -5.61
C VAL A 139 -8.70 -10.35 -6.74
N VAL A 140 -9.24 -9.70 -7.76
CA VAL A 140 -9.80 -10.39 -8.95
C VAL A 140 -8.73 -11.24 -9.63
N THR A 141 -7.48 -10.75 -9.72
CA THR A 141 -6.38 -11.54 -10.27
C THR A 141 -6.14 -12.83 -9.48
N VAL A 142 -6.19 -12.76 -8.14
CA VAL A 142 -5.97 -13.91 -7.25
C VAL A 142 -7.11 -14.94 -7.33
N TYR A 143 -8.37 -14.49 -7.41
CA TYR A 143 -9.52 -15.40 -7.29
C TYR A 143 -10.16 -15.81 -8.61
N VAL A 144 -10.05 -14.98 -9.66
CA VAL A 144 -10.70 -15.22 -10.96
C VAL A 144 -9.67 -15.51 -12.04
N VAL A 145 -8.61 -14.72 -12.15
CA VAL A 145 -7.61 -14.91 -13.23
C VAL A 145 -6.74 -16.13 -12.94
N ARG A 146 -6.43 -16.39 -11.67
CA ARG A 146 -5.68 -17.58 -11.27
C ARG A 146 -6.30 -18.88 -11.77
N SER A 147 -7.62 -19.06 -11.73
CA SER A 147 -8.24 -20.30 -12.21
C SER A 147 -8.12 -20.51 -13.72
N VAL A 148 -7.77 -19.45 -14.48
CA VAL A 148 -7.60 -19.47 -15.94
C VAL A 148 -6.13 -19.57 -16.35
N LEU A 149 -5.21 -19.02 -15.55
CA LEU A 149 -3.78 -18.87 -15.88
C LEU A 149 -2.83 -19.57 -14.88
N ALA A 150 -3.33 -20.52 -14.10
CA ALA A 150 -2.53 -21.38 -13.22
C ALA A 150 -2.02 -22.64 -13.95
#